data_AF-A0A8J4CFA3-F1
#
_entry.id   AF-A0A8J4CFA3-F1
#
_cell.length_a   1.000
_cell.length_b   1.000
_cell.length_c   1.000
_cell.angle_alpha   90.00
_cell.angle_beta   90.00
_cell.angle_gamma   90.00
#
_symmetry.space_group_name_H-M   'P 1'
#
loop_
_entity.id
_entity.type
_entity.pdbx_description
1 polymer ?
#
loop_
_entity_poly.entity_id
_entity_poly.type
_entity_poly.pdbx_seq_one_letter_code
_entity_poly.pdbx_strand_id
1 'polypeptide(L)'
;RVGRTGRAGAKGTAITFIGPDEERYAPDLVKALRESGAAVPQDLQALADSFHTKHKAGLVKAHGSGYGGSGFKFDTNEEERFRVDKKAKAKAMGLEVEGEEDAEEAALDAAVAALEAVRWDLH
;
A
#
# COMPACT_ATOMS: atom_id res chain seq x y z
N ARG A 1 23.41 8.69 7.65
CA ARG A 1 24.21 7.63 6.95
C ARG A 1 25.11 6.95 7.97
N VAL A 2 25.09 5.62 8.09
CA VAL A 2 25.88 4.89 9.12
C VAL A 2 26.75 3.73 8.59
N GLY A 3 26.43 3.15 7.43
CA GLY A 3 27.10 1.93 6.91
C GLY A 3 28.55 2.07 6.40
N ARG A 4 29.24 3.17 6.72
CA ARG A 4 30.66 3.39 6.34
C ARG A 4 31.63 3.10 7.50
N THR A 5 31.13 2.93 8.72
CA THR A 5 31.92 2.57 9.92
C THR A 5 31.57 1.15 10.40
N GLY A 6 32.45 0.54 11.21
CA GLY A 6 32.22 -0.76 11.87
C GLY A 6 32.16 -1.98 10.93
N ARG A 7 33.31 -2.50 10.49
CA ARG A 7 33.41 -3.66 9.57
C ARG A 7 34.34 -4.73 10.14
N ALA A 8 34.14 -5.99 9.72
CA ALA A 8 35.01 -7.13 10.05
C ALA A 8 35.29 -7.28 11.56
N GLY A 9 34.25 -7.15 12.39
CA GLY A 9 34.36 -7.27 13.86
C GLY A 9 34.89 -6.02 14.57
N ALA A 10 35.34 -5.00 13.84
CA ALA A 10 35.71 -3.72 14.44
C ALA A 10 34.46 -2.90 14.79
N LYS A 11 34.46 -2.29 15.98
CA LYS A 11 33.39 -1.37 16.40
C LYS A 11 33.52 -0.05 15.64
N GLY A 12 32.37 0.52 15.27
CA GLY A 12 32.28 1.83 14.61
C GLY A 12 31.36 2.75 15.40
N THR A 13 31.67 4.04 15.40
CA THR A 13 30.82 5.08 16.03
C THR A 13 30.24 5.98 14.96
N ALA A 14 28.94 6.23 15.04
CA ALA A 14 28.25 7.19 14.19
C ALA A 14 27.54 8.22 15.08
N ILE A 15 27.87 9.49 14.88
CA ILE A 15 27.27 10.62 15.60
C ILE A 15 26.31 11.31 14.65
N THR A 16 25.08 11.53 15.11
CA THR A 16 24.04 12.24 14.35
C THR A 16 23.63 13.46 15.15
N PHE A 17 23.67 14.62 14.51
CA PHE A 17 23.03 15.83 15.02
C PHE A 17 21.68 15.96 14.34
N ILE A 18 20.65 16.31 15.10
CA ILE A 18 19.31 16.53 14.58
C ILE A 18 18.73 17.77 15.26
N GLY A 19 18.19 18.67 14.44
CA GLY A 19 17.49 19.87 14.89
C GLY A 19 15.97 19.73 14.86
N PRO A 20 15.23 20.67 15.47
CA PRO A 20 13.76 20.73 15.38
C PRO A 20 13.23 20.92 13.95
N ASP A 21 14.01 21.58 13.08
CA ASP A 21 13.74 21.76 11.66
C ASP A 21 13.79 20.45 10.85
N GLU A 22 14.49 19.45 11.40
CA GLU A 22 14.69 18.12 10.82
C GLU A 22 13.76 17.06 11.45
N GLU A 23 12.72 17.48 12.18
CA GLU A 23 11.77 16.60 12.89
C GLU A 23 11.16 15.49 12.03
N ARG A 24 11.07 15.72 10.72
CA ARG A 24 10.60 14.73 9.73
C ARG A 24 11.41 13.44 9.68
N TYR A 25 12.67 13.46 10.13
CA TYR A 25 13.57 12.31 10.14
C TYR A 25 13.59 11.60 11.51
N ALA A 26 13.04 12.23 12.56
CA ALA A 26 13.04 11.68 13.91
C ALA A 26 12.34 10.31 14.02
N PRO A 27 11.18 10.05 13.37
CA PRO A 27 10.54 8.74 13.44
C PRO A 27 11.43 7.60 12.91
N ASP A 28 12.14 7.84 11.81
CA ASP A 28 13.03 6.85 11.20
C ASP A 28 14.25 6.56 12.08
N LEU A 29 14.80 7.59 12.73
CA LEU A 29 15.91 7.43 13.69
C LEU A 29 15.48 6.63 14.93
N VAL A 30 14.31 6.94 15.50
CA VAL A 30 13.75 6.20 16.64
C VAL A 30 13.56 4.73 16.26
N LYS A 31 12.99 4.46 15.09
CA LYS A 31 12.80 3.10 14.58
C LYS A 31 14.14 2.37 14.45
N ALA A 32 15.14 2.98 13.82
CA ALA A 32 16.46 2.38 13.64
C ALA A 32 17.18 2.09 14.97
N LEU A 33 17.07 2.99 15.97
CA LEU A 33 17.65 2.77 17.29
C LEU A 33 16.98 1.59 18.01
N ARG A 34 15.64 1.48 17.95
CA ARG A 34 14.90 0.35 18.53
C ARG A 34 15.27 -0.98 17.86
N GLU A 35 15.33 -1.02 16.54
CA GLU A 35 15.67 -2.23 15.77
C GLU A 35 17.12 -2.67 16.00
N SER A 36 18.03 -1.72 16.24
CA SER A 36 19.43 -2.03 16.58
C SER A 36 19.65 -2.40 18.05
N GLY A 37 18.61 -2.31 18.89
CA GLY A 37 18.69 -2.55 20.34
C GLY A 37 19.39 -1.43 21.11
N ALA A 38 19.65 -0.28 20.48
CA ALA A 38 20.23 0.89 21.13
C ALA A 38 19.18 1.67 21.94
N ALA A 39 19.60 2.32 23.02
CA ALA A 39 18.72 3.17 23.81
C ALA A 39 18.29 4.40 22.98
N VAL A 40 16.98 4.70 23.01
CA VAL A 40 16.43 5.89 22.34
C VAL A 40 16.48 7.06 23.33
N PRO A 41 17.15 8.18 22.97
CA PRO A 41 17.13 9.39 23.79
C PRO A 41 15.71 9.97 23.90
N GLN A 42 15.34 10.46 25.09
CA GLN A 42 14.00 11.03 25.33
C GLN A 42 13.71 12.23 24.42
N ASP A 43 14.69 13.11 24.21
CA ASP A 43 14.53 14.30 23.34
C ASP A 43 14.21 13.91 21.90
N LEU A 44 14.83 12.83 21.40
CA LEU A 44 14.56 12.30 20.07
C LEU A 44 13.15 11.69 19.98
N GLN A 45 12.70 11.01 21.05
CA GLN A 45 11.34 10.48 21.12
C GLN A 45 10.31 11.62 21.10
N ALA A 46 10.52 12.68 21.89
CA ALA A 46 9.65 13.84 21.91
C ALA A 46 9.56 14.53 20.54
N LEU A 47 10.68 14.59 19.80
CA LEU A 47 10.71 15.13 18.44
C LEU A 47 9.95 14.24 17.45
N ALA A 48 10.00 12.92 17.60
CA ALA A 48 9.20 12.01 16.79
C ALA A 48 7.70 12.13 17.09
N ASP A 49 7.33 12.31 18.35
CA ASP A 49 5.93 12.43 18.79
C ASP A 49 5.30 13.75 18.32
N SER A 50 6.07 14.85 18.34
CA SER A 50 5.64 16.15 17.80
C SER A 50 5.39 16.07 16.29
N PHE A 51 6.29 15.42 15.54
CA PHE A 51 6.10 15.18 14.12
C PHE A 51 4.87 14.30 13.85
N HIS A 52 4.67 13.24 14.64
CA HIS A 52 3.53 12.34 14.49
C HIS A 52 2.19 13.07 14.72
N THR A 53 2.16 14.03 15.65
CA THR A 53 1.00 14.88 15.92
C THR A 53 0.70 15.80 14.73
N LYS A 54 1.72 16.47 14.18
CA LYS A 54 1.59 17.31 12.98
C LYS A 54 1.18 16.51 11.74
N HIS A 55 1.70 15.29 11.60
CA HIS A 55 1.37 14.40 10.49
C HIS A 55 -0.08 13.92 10.57
N LYS A 56 -0.56 13.55 11.77
CA LYS A 56 -1.98 13.21 12.00
C LYS A 56 -2.91 14.40 11.73
N ALA A 57 -2.46 15.61 12.03
CA ALA A 57 -3.18 16.84 11.70
C ALA A 57 -3.13 17.19 10.20
N GLY A 58 -2.42 16.43 9.37
CA GLY A 58 -2.28 16.68 7.93
C GLY A 58 -1.42 17.89 7.57
N LEU A 59 -0.70 18.47 8.53
CA LEU A 59 0.11 19.69 8.35
C LEU A 59 1.46 19.41 7.69
N VAL A 60 1.95 18.17 7.78
CA VAL A 60 3.25 17.75 7.24
C VAL A 60 3.12 16.43 6.51
N LYS A 61 3.83 16.28 5.38
CA LYS A 61 3.92 15.02 4.65
C LYS A 61 5.05 14.15 5.21
N ALA A 62 4.81 12.86 5.31
CA ALA A 62 5.85 11.89 5.63
C ALA A 62 7.03 11.97 4.63
N HIS A 63 8.21 11.56 5.10
CA HIS A 63 9.35 11.40 4.21
C HIS A 63 9.04 10.31 3.16
N GLY A 64 9.07 10.68 1.89
CA GLY A 64 8.78 9.77 0.79
C GLY A 64 9.84 8.68 0.70
N SER A 65 9.42 7.42 0.77
CA SER A 65 10.24 6.27 0.42
C SER A 65 10.63 6.41 -1.06
N GLY A 66 11.93 6.58 -1.36
CA GLY A 66 12.48 6.80 -2.70
C GLY A 66 12.35 5.60 -3.66
N TYR A 67 11.52 4.61 -3.32
CA TYR A 67 11.18 3.47 -4.15
C TYR A 67 9.64 3.35 -4.20
N GLY A 68 9.03 4.11 -5.11
CA GLY A 68 7.58 4.22 -5.25
C GLY A 68 7.17 4.12 -6.71
N GLY A 69 7.54 3.04 -7.38
CA GLY A 69 6.82 2.67 -8.59
C GLY A 69 5.38 2.34 -8.20
N SER A 70 4.40 2.94 -8.89
CA SER A 70 3.00 2.48 -8.86
C SER A 70 2.93 1.16 -9.64
N GLY A 71 3.60 0.14 -9.13
CA GLY A 71 3.49 -1.22 -9.66
C GLY A 71 2.14 -1.78 -9.24
N PHE A 72 1.47 -2.43 -10.19
CA PHE A 72 0.27 -3.21 -9.96
C PHE A 72 0.43 -4.08 -8.71
N LYS A 73 -0.41 -3.90 -7.71
CA LYS A 73 -0.56 -4.89 -6.64
C LYS A 73 -1.50 -5.97 -7.17
N PHE A 74 -1.07 -7.23 -7.09
CA PHE A 74 -1.94 -8.38 -7.33
C PHE A 74 -2.86 -8.58 -6.11
N ASP A 75 -3.59 -7.52 -5.75
CA ASP A 75 -4.68 -7.60 -4.79
C ASP A 75 -6.01 -7.61 -5.55
N THR A 76 -7.00 -8.28 -4.97
CA THR A 76 -8.32 -8.48 -5.59
C THR A 76 -9.01 -7.17 -5.95
N ASN A 77 -8.74 -6.10 -5.19
CA ASN A 77 -9.34 -4.79 -5.40
C ASN A 77 -8.69 -4.04 -6.59
N GLU A 78 -7.39 -4.15 -6.79
CA GLU A 78 -6.69 -3.58 -7.94
C GLU A 78 -6.95 -4.40 -9.22
N GLU A 79 -7.12 -5.72 -9.12
CA GLU A 79 -7.61 -6.59 -10.20
C GLU A 79 -9.03 -6.21 -10.65
N GLU A 80 -9.97 -6.00 -9.71
CA GLU A 80 -11.33 -5.54 -10.03
C GLU A 80 -11.31 -4.18 -10.71
N ARG A 81 -10.52 -3.23 -10.20
CA ARG A 81 -10.38 -1.90 -10.84
C ARG A 81 -9.80 -2.03 -12.24
N PHE A 82 -8.78 -2.86 -12.43
CA PHE A 82 -8.19 -3.08 -13.74
C PHE A 82 -9.19 -3.73 -14.70
N ARG A 83 -9.98 -4.70 -14.23
CA ARG A 83 -11.04 -5.35 -15.03
C ARG A 83 -12.12 -4.35 -15.43
N VAL A 84 -12.60 -3.53 -14.50
CA VAL A 84 -13.58 -2.46 -14.77
C VAL A 84 -13.01 -1.42 -15.73
N ASP A 85 -11.78 -0.97 -15.52
CA ASP A 85 -11.14 0.06 -16.34
C ASP A 85 -10.82 -0.45 -17.75
N LYS A 86 -10.43 -1.73 -17.87
CA LYS A 86 -10.24 -2.41 -19.16
C LYS A 86 -11.57 -2.58 -19.90
N LYS A 87 -12.64 -3.01 -19.22
CA LYS A 87 -14.00 -3.13 -19.80
C LYS A 87 -14.55 -1.77 -20.23
N ALA A 88 -14.33 -0.73 -19.41
CA ALA A 88 -14.71 0.64 -19.73
C ALA A 88 -13.94 1.20 -20.94
N LYS A 89 -12.62 0.97 -21.00
CA LYS A 89 -11.78 1.37 -22.14
C LYS A 89 -12.14 0.64 -23.43
N ALA A 90 -12.39 -0.67 -23.36
CA ALA A 90 -12.84 -1.44 -24.51
C ALA A 90 -14.19 -0.93 -25.05
N LYS A 91 -15.15 -0.69 -24.15
CA LYS A 91 -16.46 -0.11 -24.49
C LYS A 91 -16.32 1.29 -25.12
N ALA A 92 -15.44 2.13 -24.59
CA ALA A 92 -15.17 3.46 -25.15
C ALA A 92 -14.52 3.41 -26.55
N MET A 93 -13.78 2.34 -26.85
CA MET A 93 -13.18 2.09 -28.17
C MET A 93 -14.11 1.34 -29.14
N GLY A 94 -15.37 1.07 -28.76
CA GLY A 94 -16.32 0.36 -29.60
C GLY A 94 -16.00 -1.13 -29.78
N LEU A 95 -15.14 -1.70 -28.94
CA LEU A 95 -14.93 -3.14 -28.84
C LEU A 95 -15.91 -3.71 -27.81
N GLU A 96 -16.89 -4.48 -28.26
CA GLU A 96 -17.64 -5.37 -27.37
C GLU A 96 -16.72 -6.54 -27.00
N VAL A 97 -16.21 -6.52 -25.77
CA VAL A 97 -15.49 -7.65 -25.19
C VAL A 97 -16.54 -8.51 -24.50
N GLU A 98 -17.04 -9.52 -25.21
CA GLU A 98 -17.63 -10.69 -24.56
C GLU A 98 -16.50 -11.40 -23.83
N GLY A 99 -16.35 -11.13 -22.53
CA GLY A 99 -15.44 -11.91 -21.70
C GLY A 99 -16.03 -13.31 -21.50
N GLU A 100 -15.20 -14.35 -21.50
CA GLU A 100 -15.61 -15.73 -21.17
C GLU A 100 -16.42 -15.81 -19.85
N GLU A 101 -16.15 -14.89 -18.90
CA GLU A 101 -16.90 -14.74 -17.64
C GLU A 101 -18.35 -14.25 -17.82
N ASP A 102 -18.62 -13.29 -18.72
CA ASP A 102 -19.98 -12.80 -19.00
C ASP A 102 -20.80 -13.91 -19.72
N ALA A 103 -20.14 -14.78 -20.49
CA ALA A 103 -20.76 -15.94 -21.13
C ALA A 103 -21.08 -17.07 -20.12
N GLU A 104 -20.21 -17.30 -19.14
CA GLU A 104 -20.46 -18.25 -18.04
C GLU A 104 -21.57 -17.77 -17.09
N GLU A 105 -21.60 -16.48 -16.74
CA GLU A 105 -22.66 -15.88 -15.92
C GLU A 105 -24.01 -15.91 -16.66
N ALA A 106 -24.04 -15.57 -17.95
CA ALA A 106 -25.23 -15.69 -18.77
C ALA A 106 -25.70 -17.15 -18.94
N ALA A 107 -24.77 -18.12 -19.01
CA ALA A 107 -25.11 -19.54 -19.06
C ALA A 107 -25.69 -20.05 -17.73
N LEU A 108 -25.17 -19.58 -16.59
CA LEU A 108 -25.71 -19.88 -15.26
C LEU A 108 -27.10 -19.26 -15.07
N ASP A 109 -27.29 -18.00 -15.45
CA ASP A 109 -28.59 -17.33 -15.39
C ASP A 109 -29.63 -18.01 -16.29
N ALA A 110 -29.23 -18.41 -17.50
CA ALA A 110 -30.10 -19.18 -18.40
C ALA A 110 -30.46 -20.55 -17.80
N ALA A 111 -29.51 -21.23 -17.14
CA ALA A 111 -29.76 -22.51 -16.49
C ALA A 111 -30.69 -22.37 -15.27
N VAL A 112 -30.54 -21.31 -14.47
CA VAL A 112 -31.41 -21.01 -13.33
C VAL A 112 -32.82 -20.67 -13.83
N ALA A 113 -32.96 -19.80 -14.83
CA ALA A 113 -34.25 -19.46 -15.41
C ALA A 113 -34.98 -20.69 -15.98
N ALA A 114 -34.25 -21.61 -16.62
CA ALA A 114 -34.82 -22.87 -17.11
C ALA A 114 -35.29 -23.76 -15.95
N LEU A 115 -34.51 -23.88 -14.88
CA LEU A 115 -34.89 -24.67 -13.70
C LEU A 115 -36.10 -24.07 -12.97
N GLU A 116 -36.18 -22.75 -12.89
CA GLU A 116 -37.33 -22.06 -12.31
C GLU A 116 -38.58 -22.22 -13.16
N ALA A 117 -38.48 -22.15 -14.49
CA ALA A 117 -39.61 -22.42 -15.39
C ALA A 117 -40.15 -23.85 -15.21
N VAL A 118 -39.27 -24.84 -15.12
CA VAL A 118 -39.64 -26.24 -14.85
C VAL A 118 -40.27 -26.39 -13.46
N ARG A 119 -39.86 -25.59 -12.48
CA ARG A 119 -40.44 -25.59 -11.12
C ARG A 119 -41.85 -25.01 -11.07
N TRP A 120 -42.21 -24.10 -11.99
CA TRP A 120 -43.54 -23.49 -12.07
C TRP A 120 -44.55 -24.31 -12.88
N ASP A 121 -44.12 -25.16 -13.81
CA ASP A 121 -45.00 -26.02 -14.63
C ASP A 121 -45.53 -27.29 -13.91
N LEU A 122 -45.22 -27.48 -12.62
CA LEU A 122 -45.62 -28.66 -11.82
C LEU A 122 -46.83 -28.43 -10.88
N HIS A 123 -47.56 -27.32 -11.02
CA HIS A 123 -48.82 -27.03 -10.32
C HIS A 123 -49.95 -26.72 -11.30
#